data_AF-A0A8T5Q6F2-F1
#
_entry.id   AF-A0A8T5Q6F2-F1
#
_cell.length_a   1.000
_cell.length_b   1.000
_cell.length_c   1.000
_cell.angle_alpha   90.00
_cell.angle_beta   90.00
_cell.angle_gamma   90.00
#
_symmetry.space_group_name_H-M   'P 1'
#
loop_
_entity.id
_entity.type
_entity.pdbx_description
1 polymer ?
#
loop_
_entity_poly.entity_id
_entity_poly.type
_entity_poly.pdbx_seq_one_letter_code
_entity_poly.pdbx_strand_id
1 'polypeptide(L)'
;MAKVELFVGLKIPDTTAITTFHTLERMGFDIKKLKRQIYYKFDIDGDAKAFAKKVNKVDVLVNANKNTFANELKKEEEAVYVLVKDRDDKCEGLLSTLKQRLGLKEIKSMEKGILWALFVDEENAKEIARKLLYNEHYQEIQIL
;
A
#
# COMPACT_ATOMS: atom_id res chain seq x y z
N MET A 1 8.04 -20.09 -7.75
CA MET A 1 8.02 -18.81 -7.01
C MET A 1 6.58 -18.39 -6.84
N ALA A 2 6.19 -17.99 -5.63
CA ALA A 2 4.84 -17.55 -5.33
C ALA A 2 4.84 -16.07 -4.95
N LYS A 3 3.74 -15.38 -5.23
CA LYS A 3 3.55 -13.96 -4.89
C LYS A 3 2.53 -13.86 -3.76
N VAL A 4 2.84 -13.03 -2.77
CA VAL A 4 1.93 -12.74 -1.66
C VAL A 4 1.80 -11.23 -1.52
N GLU A 5 0.57 -10.75 -1.53
CA GLU A 5 0.26 -9.36 -1.29
C GLU A 5 -0.26 -9.17 0.14
N LEU A 6 -0.01 -7.98 0.68
CA LEU A 6 -0.47 -7.56 1.99
C LEU A 6 -0.83 -6.08 1.95
N PHE A 7 -2.09 -5.80 2.23
CA PHE A 7 -2.65 -4.45 2.31
C PHE A 7 -2.87 -4.11 3.79
N VAL A 8 -2.19 -3.09 4.29
CA VAL A 8 -2.22 -2.69 5.69
C VAL A 8 -2.93 -1.35 5.83
N GLY A 9 -4.14 -1.38 6.40
CA GLY A 9 -4.92 -0.17 6.72
C GLY A 9 -4.75 0.24 8.17
N LEU A 10 -5.32 1.39 8.55
CA LEU A 10 -5.38 1.85 9.93
C LEU A 10 -6.76 1.57 10.55
N LYS A 11 -6.76 1.16 11.83
CA LYS A 11 -7.95 1.12 12.71
C LYS A 11 -8.25 2.48 13.31
N ILE A 12 -7.19 3.25 13.54
CA ILE A 12 -7.25 4.61 14.07
C ILE A 12 -7.41 5.63 12.93
N PRO A 13 -7.82 6.88 13.23
CA PRO A 13 -7.91 7.91 12.21
C PRO A 13 -6.59 8.12 11.45
N ASP A 14 -6.66 8.12 10.12
CA ASP A 14 -5.52 8.40 9.25
C ASP A 14 -5.45 9.90 8.95
N THR A 15 -4.64 10.63 9.72
CA THR A 15 -4.48 12.07 9.57
C THR A 15 -3.92 12.48 8.21
N THR A 16 -3.12 11.64 7.56
CA THR A 16 -2.61 11.91 6.22
C THR A 16 -3.72 11.80 5.19
N ALA A 17 -4.55 10.76 5.27
CA ALA A 17 -5.70 10.62 4.38
C ALA A 17 -6.69 11.79 4.57
N ILE A 18 -6.96 12.18 5.82
CA ILE A 18 -7.84 13.32 6.13
C ILE A 18 -7.27 14.64 5.55
N THR A 19 -5.98 14.90 5.76
CA THR A 19 -5.34 16.13 5.25
C THR A 19 -5.32 16.14 3.72
N THR A 20 -5.05 14.99 3.09
CA THR A 20 -5.06 14.86 1.63
C THR A 20 -6.46 15.10 1.08
N PHE A 21 -7.50 14.51 1.70
CA PHE A 21 -8.89 14.72 1.33
C PHE A 21 -9.26 16.22 1.31
N HIS A 22 -9.02 16.94 2.41
CA HIS A 22 -9.31 18.36 2.48
C HIS A 22 -8.47 19.22 1.53
N THR A 23 -7.24 18.78 1.22
CA THR A 23 -6.40 19.46 0.22
C THR A 23 -7.02 19.32 -1.16
N LEU A 24 -7.52 18.13 -1.52
CA LEU A 24 -8.19 17.87 -2.79
C LEU A 24 -9.50 18.65 -2.94
N GLU A 25 -10.31 18.74 -1.88
CA GLU A 25 -11.50 19.60 -1.87
C GLU A 25 -11.14 21.07 -2.16
N ARG A 26 -10.07 21.58 -1.53
CA ARG A 26 -9.59 22.96 -1.76
C ARG A 26 -8.99 23.17 -3.14
N MET A 27 -8.51 22.11 -3.79
CA MET A 27 -8.04 22.14 -5.18
C MET A 27 -9.20 22.07 -6.19
N GLY A 28 -10.45 21.91 -5.72
CA GLY A 28 -11.65 21.89 -6.55
C GLY A 28 -12.08 20.51 -7.04
N PHE A 29 -11.50 19.42 -6.51
CA PHE A 29 -11.94 18.07 -6.84
C PHE A 29 -13.18 17.69 -6.02
N ASP A 30 -14.21 17.17 -6.68
CA ASP A 30 -15.37 16.57 -6.02
C ASP A 30 -15.05 15.13 -5.60
N ILE A 31 -14.39 14.99 -4.45
CA ILE A 31 -14.00 13.70 -3.89
C ILE A 31 -14.98 13.29 -2.79
N LYS A 32 -15.66 12.14 -2.97
CA LYS A 32 -16.60 11.64 -1.96
C LYS A 32 -15.91 11.05 -0.74
N LYS A 33 -14.77 10.39 -0.96
CA LYS A 33 -14.03 9.64 0.05
C LYS A 33 -12.62 9.35 -0.41
N LEU A 34 -11.70 9.25 0.56
CA LEU A 34 -10.32 8.87 0.33
C LEU A 34 -9.89 7.86 1.40
N LYS A 35 -9.30 6.74 0.97
CA LYS A 35 -8.63 5.80 1.89
C LYS A 35 -7.18 5.62 1.49
N ARG A 36 -6.35 5.33 2.48
CA ARG A 36 -4.92 5.04 2.32
C ARG A 36 -4.58 3.72 3.00
N GLN A 37 -3.76 2.91 2.33
CA GLN A 37 -3.20 1.68 2.86
C GLN A 37 -1.73 1.57 2.50
N ILE A 38 -0.94 0.90 3.32
CA ILE A 38 0.40 0.47 2.93
C ILE A 38 0.26 -0.82 2.14
N TYR A 39 0.87 -0.87 0.97
CA TYR A 39 0.96 -2.05 0.13
C TYR A 39 2.31 -2.72 0.32
N TYR A 40 2.29 -4.03 0.50
CA TYR A 40 3.47 -4.88 0.40
C TYR A 40 3.20 -6.00 -0.59
N LYS A 41 4.24 -6.37 -1.33
CA LYS A 41 4.26 -7.52 -2.20
C LYS A 41 5.54 -8.28 -1.97
N PHE A 42 5.43 -9.58 -1.78
CA PHE A 42 6.56 -10.46 -1.52
C PHE A 42 6.66 -11.50 -2.61
N ASP A 43 7.84 -11.62 -3.21
CA ASP A 43 8.19 -12.79 -4.02
C ASP A 43 8.89 -13.79 -3.11
N ILE A 44 8.34 -15.00 -3.03
CA ILE A 44 8.81 -16.02 -2.10
C ILE A 44 9.11 -17.36 -2.80
N ASP A 45 10.01 -18.12 -2.19
CA ASP A 45 10.18 -19.54 -2.47
C ASP A 45 9.38 -20.36 -1.45
N GLY A 46 8.37 -21.09 -1.91
CA GLY A 46 7.57 -22.00 -1.07
C GLY A 46 6.07 -21.72 -1.12
N ASP A 47 5.38 -22.05 -0.03
CA ASP A 47 3.92 -21.96 0.07
C ASP A 47 3.45 -20.55 0.46
N ALA A 48 2.74 -19.91 -0.47
CA ALA A 48 2.08 -18.61 -0.27
C ALA A 48 1.13 -18.57 0.93
N LYS A 49 0.34 -19.63 1.16
CA LYS A 49 -0.66 -19.63 2.23
C LYS A 49 0.00 -19.69 3.60
N ALA A 50 1.01 -20.54 3.76
CA ALA A 50 1.80 -20.60 4.99
C ALA A 50 2.52 -19.27 5.25
N PHE A 51 3.14 -18.68 4.24
CA PHE A 51 3.83 -17.39 4.36
C PHE A 51 2.87 -16.27 4.74
N ALA A 52 1.71 -16.18 4.08
CA ALA A 52 0.71 -15.15 4.37
C ALA A 52 0.23 -15.20 5.83
N LYS A 53 0.06 -16.42 6.40
CA LYS A 53 -0.28 -16.58 7.83
C LYS A 53 0.82 -16.08 8.77
N LYS A 54 2.10 -16.19 8.38
CA LYS A 54 3.23 -15.69 9.17
C LYS A 54 3.33 -14.17 9.07
N VAL A 55 3.36 -13.63 7.85
CA VAL A 55 3.62 -12.20 7.59
C VAL A 55 2.56 -11.30 8.23
N ASN A 56 1.32 -11.77 8.32
CA ASN A 56 0.21 -11.04 8.96
C ASN A 56 0.38 -10.83 10.47
N LYS A 57 1.28 -11.59 11.11
CA LYS A 57 1.58 -11.50 12.55
C LYS A 57 2.88 -10.74 12.84
N VAL A 58 3.53 -10.22 11.80
CA VAL A 58 4.80 -9.52 11.94
C VAL A 58 4.53 -8.08 12.33
N ASP A 59 4.83 -7.73 13.58
CA ASP A 59 4.50 -6.41 14.14
C ASP A 59 5.14 -5.23 13.39
N VAL A 60 6.32 -5.42 12.76
CA VAL A 60 6.96 -4.37 11.95
C VAL A 60 6.18 -4.04 10.67
N LEU A 61 5.32 -4.96 10.20
CA LEU A 61 4.44 -4.76 9.05
C LEU A 61 3.02 -4.41 9.49
N VAL A 62 2.50 -5.14 10.48
CA VAL A 62 1.12 -5.06 10.96
C VAL A 62 1.12 -4.94 12.47
N ASN A 63 0.98 -3.73 12.98
CA ASN A 63 0.75 -3.52 14.40
C ASN A 63 -0.71 -3.87 14.74
N ALA A 64 -0.93 -4.96 15.49
CA ALA A 64 -2.29 -5.45 15.79
C ALA A 64 -3.21 -4.42 16.47
N ASN A 65 -2.65 -3.46 17.22
CA ASN A 65 -3.42 -2.43 17.92
C ASN A 65 -3.82 -1.25 17.01
N LYS A 66 -3.01 -0.95 15.97
CA LYS A 66 -3.20 0.22 15.10
C LYS A 66 -3.70 -0.12 13.71
N ASN A 67 -3.45 -1.34 13.24
CA ASN A 67 -3.58 -1.69 11.83
C ASN A 67 -4.65 -2.75 11.60
N THR A 68 -5.28 -2.68 10.44
CA THR A 68 -6.00 -3.78 9.79
C THR A 68 -5.13 -4.35 8.69
N PHE A 69 -5.41 -5.60 8.27
CA PHE A 69 -4.71 -6.20 7.14
C PHE A 69 -5.65 -7.01 6.25
N ALA A 70 -5.29 -7.13 4.98
CA ALA A 70 -5.92 -8.03 4.02
C ALA A 70 -4.85 -8.61 3.09
N ASN A 71 -5.04 -9.85 2.64
CA ASN A 71 -4.12 -10.53 1.73
C ASN A 71 -4.56 -10.42 0.26
N GLU A 72 -5.70 -9.77 0.04
CA GLU A 72 -6.32 -9.54 -1.26
C GLU A 72 -6.95 -8.15 -1.24
N LEU A 73 -6.89 -7.45 -2.38
CA LEU A 73 -7.51 -6.14 -2.53
C LEU A 73 -9.03 -6.31 -2.63
N LYS A 74 -9.75 -5.85 -1.60
CA LYS A 74 -11.22 -5.78 -1.63
C LYS A 74 -11.63 -4.51 -2.38
N LYS A 75 -11.88 -4.63 -3.68
CA LYS A 75 -12.32 -3.51 -4.51
C LYS A 75 -13.73 -3.06 -4.10
N GLU A 76 -13.91 -1.76 -3.96
CA GLU A 76 -15.19 -1.08 -3.80
C GLU A 76 -15.61 -0.52 -5.18
N GLU A 77 -16.86 -0.71 -5.59
CA GLU A 77 -17.34 -0.47 -6.98
C GLU A 77 -17.11 0.96 -7.51
N GLU A 78 -17.02 1.96 -6.63
CA GLU A 78 -16.79 3.37 -6.99
C GLU A 78 -15.35 3.85 -6.74
N ALA A 79 -14.44 2.96 -6.32
CA ALA A 79 -13.09 3.34 -5.95
C ALA A 79 -12.09 3.06 -7.08
N VAL A 80 -11.34 4.09 -7.47
CA VAL A 80 -10.15 3.95 -8.30
C VAL A 80 -8.93 3.78 -7.38
N TYR A 81 -8.19 2.70 -7.61
CA TYR A 81 -7.05 2.33 -6.78
C TYR A 81 -5.74 2.79 -7.44
N VAL A 82 -5.03 3.73 -6.81
CA VAL A 82 -3.76 4.26 -7.28
C VAL A 82 -2.65 3.82 -6.32
N LEU A 83 -1.80 2.92 -6.80
CA LEU A 83 -0.59 2.47 -6.10
C LEU A 83 0.57 3.40 -6.44
N VAL A 84 1.16 4.02 -5.43
CA VAL A 84 2.36 4.86 -5.54
C VAL A 84 3.55 4.09 -4.97
N LYS A 85 4.64 3.98 -5.74
CA LYS A 85 5.89 3.31 -5.33
C LYS A 85 7.09 4.18 -5.62
N ASP A 86 8.14 4.04 -4.82
CA ASP A 86 9.45 4.64 -5.10
C ASP A 86 10.17 3.77 -6.14
N ARG A 87 10.70 4.38 -7.22
CA ARG A 87 11.22 3.65 -8.39
C ARG A 87 12.41 2.74 -8.06
N ASP A 88 13.26 3.17 -7.14
CA ASP A 88 14.52 2.51 -6.81
C ASP A 88 14.54 1.90 -5.39
N ASP A 89 13.40 1.90 -4.68
CA ASP A 89 13.34 1.34 -3.33
C ASP A 89 13.28 -0.20 -3.34
N LYS A 90 14.45 -0.81 -3.12
CA LYS A 90 14.60 -2.27 -2.96
C LYS A 90 14.20 -2.76 -1.56
N CYS A 91 13.72 -1.88 -0.69
CA CYS A 91 13.29 -2.19 0.68
C CYS A 91 14.38 -2.87 1.53
N GLU A 92 15.67 -2.61 1.27
CA GLU A 92 16.79 -3.41 1.81
C GLU A 92 16.79 -3.51 3.34
N GLY A 93 16.53 -2.40 4.03
CA GLY A 93 16.49 -2.38 5.50
C GLY A 93 15.37 -3.23 6.08
N LEU A 94 14.16 -3.14 5.52
CA LEU A 94 13.01 -3.93 5.94
C LEU A 94 13.20 -5.41 5.57
N LEU A 95 13.65 -5.68 4.35
CA LEU A 95 13.95 -7.02 3.87
C LEU A 95 15.00 -7.72 4.73
N SER A 96 16.07 -7.01 5.10
CA SER A 96 17.11 -7.50 6.00
C SER A 96 16.52 -7.85 7.38
N THR A 97 15.68 -6.98 7.93
CA THR A 97 14.99 -7.22 9.21
C THR A 97 14.11 -8.46 9.15
N LEU A 98 13.29 -8.59 8.11
CA LEU A 98 12.38 -9.73 7.91
C LEU A 98 13.16 -11.05 7.77
N LYS A 99 14.23 -11.07 6.97
CA LYS A 99 15.00 -12.29 6.69
C LYS A 99 15.92 -12.67 7.85
N GLN A 100 16.70 -11.72 8.37
CA GLN A 100 17.78 -11.99 9.32
C GLN A 100 17.30 -12.02 10.77
N ARG A 101 16.38 -11.11 11.16
CA ARG A 101 15.92 -11.01 12.56
C ARG A 101 14.63 -11.78 12.81
N LEU A 102 13.75 -11.84 11.82
CA LEU A 102 12.41 -12.46 11.97
C LEU A 102 12.30 -13.81 11.27
N GLY A 103 13.38 -14.30 10.66
CA GLY A 103 13.49 -15.66 10.14
C GLY A 103 12.71 -15.95 8.86
N LEU A 104 12.20 -14.93 8.17
CA LEU A 104 11.46 -15.07 6.90
C LEU A 104 12.42 -15.24 5.71
N LYS A 105 13.26 -16.28 5.77
CA LYS A 105 14.32 -16.52 4.78
C LYS A 105 13.80 -16.84 3.39
N GLU A 106 12.54 -17.25 3.28
CA GLU A 106 11.83 -17.56 2.03
C GLU A 106 11.62 -16.34 1.11
N ILE A 107 11.76 -15.11 1.60
CA ILE A 107 11.57 -13.89 0.80
C ILE A 107 12.76 -13.69 -0.14
N LYS A 108 12.51 -13.61 -1.46
CA LYS A 108 13.50 -13.27 -2.47
C LYS A 108 13.63 -11.77 -2.66
N SER A 109 12.49 -11.12 -2.88
CA SER A 109 12.34 -9.68 -3.10
C SER A 109 11.05 -9.22 -2.46
N MET A 110 10.97 -7.91 -2.23
CA MET A 110 9.72 -7.29 -1.82
C MET A 110 9.57 -5.92 -2.50
N GLU A 111 8.32 -5.55 -2.73
CA GLU A 111 7.93 -4.19 -3.12
C GLU A 111 7.09 -3.59 -1.98
N LYS A 112 7.19 -2.27 -1.83
CA LYS A 112 6.39 -1.49 -0.89
C LYS A 112 5.82 -0.27 -1.62
N GLY A 113 4.60 0.10 -1.28
CA GLY A 113 3.99 1.31 -1.80
C GLY A 113 2.88 1.84 -0.90
N ILE A 114 2.28 2.94 -1.33
CA ILE A 114 1.08 3.50 -0.74
C ILE A 114 -0.06 3.31 -1.73
N LEU A 115 -1.10 2.61 -1.31
CA LEU A 115 -2.31 2.42 -2.08
C LEU A 115 -3.36 3.44 -1.66
N TRP A 116 -3.78 4.28 -2.59
CA TRP A 116 -4.88 5.21 -2.42
C TRP A 116 -6.14 4.63 -3.08
N ALA A 117 -7.25 4.62 -2.35
CA ALA A 117 -8.57 4.35 -2.91
C ALA A 117 -9.33 5.68 -3.00
N LEU A 118 -9.50 6.16 -4.23
CA LEU A 118 -10.10 7.44 -4.59
C LEU A 118 -11.53 7.20 -5.08
N PHE A 119 -12.53 7.83 -4.44
CA PHE A 119 -13.93 7.66 -4.83
C PHE A 119 -14.34 8.80 -5.78
N VAL A 120 -13.81 8.70 -7.00
CA VAL A 120 -13.93 9.63 -8.14
C VAL A 120 -13.79 8.81 -9.44
N ASP A 121 -14.05 9.41 -10.60
CA ASP A 121 -13.77 8.76 -11.89
C ASP A 121 -12.26 8.61 -12.17
N GLU A 122 -11.92 7.77 -13.15
CA GLU A 122 -10.53 7.45 -13.47
C GLU A 122 -9.72 8.64 -14.00
N GLU A 123 -10.36 9.61 -14.68
CA GLU A 123 -9.71 10.81 -15.21
C GLU A 123 -9.26 11.71 -14.06
N ASN A 124 -10.18 12.01 -13.14
CA ASN A 124 -9.90 12.74 -11.92
C ASN A 124 -8.87 12.01 -11.05
N ALA A 125 -8.94 10.68 -10.92
CA ALA A 125 -7.95 9.92 -10.16
C ALA A 125 -6.53 10.06 -10.72
N LYS A 126 -6.38 10.03 -12.06
CA LYS A 126 -5.08 10.25 -12.74
C LYS A 126 -4.56 11.67 -12.52
N GLU A 127 -5.44 12.66 -12.60
CA GLU A 127 -5.08 14.05 -12.38
C GLU A 127 -4.64 14.30 -10.92
N ILE A 128 -5.42 13.80 -9.97
CA ILE A 128 -5.10 13.85 -8.53
C ILE A 128 -3.75 13.20 -8.25
N ALA A 129 -3.50 12.03 -8.84
CA ALA A 129 -2.23 11.34 -8.69
C ALA A 129 -1.06 12.24 -9.10
N ARG A 130 -1.10 12.80 -10.32
CA ARG A 130 -0.06 13.67 -10.87
C ARG A 130 0.14 14.96 -10.09
N LYS A 131 -0.94 15.56 -9.59
CA LYS A 131 -0.87 16.86 -8.91
C LYS A 131 -0.45 16.76 -7.44
N LEU A 132 -0.72 15.63 -6.76
CA LEU A 132 -0.57 15.56 -5.31
C LEU A 132 0.03 14.26 -4.76
N LEU A 133 -0.27 13.09 -5.35
CA LEU A 133 0.01 11.82 -4.68
C LEU A 133 1.41 11.27 -4.89
N TYR A 134 2.13 11.70 -5.93
CA TYR A 134 3.49 11.24 -6.19
C TYR A 134 4.39 12.32 -6.78
N ASN A 135 5.70 12.14 -6.62
CA ASN A 135 6.71 12.92 -7.31
C ASN A 135 7.26 12.13 -8.50
N GLU A 136 7.04 12.59 -9.72
CA GLU A 136 7.41 11.87 -10.94
C GLU A 136 8.92 11.62 -11.13
N HIS A 137 9.78 12.35 -10.42
CA HIS A 137 11.22 12.14 -10.48
C HIS A 137 11.70 10.99 -9.59
N TYR A 138 10.94 10.63 -8.55
CA TYR A 138 11.34 9.62 -7.55
C TYR A 138 10.37 8.43 -7.51
N GLN A 139 9.14 8.64 -7.95
CA GLN A 139 8.03 7.72 -7.78
C GLN A 139 7.38 7.35 -9.10
N GLU A 140 6.72 6.22 -9.08
CA GLU A 140 5.86 5.71 -10.14
C GLU A 140 4.46 5.44 -9.58
N ILE A 141 3.48 5.48 -10.48
CA ILE A 141 2.10 5.14 -10.16
C ILE A 141 1.62 3.98 -11.01
N GLN A 142 0.74 3.17 -10.43
CA GLN A 142 0.03 2.11 -11.12
C GLN A 142 -1.45 2.16 -10.70
N ILE A 143 -2.36 2.13 -11.67
CA ILE A 143 -3.80 1.98 -11.40
C ILE A 143 -4.13 0.49 -11.36
N LEU A 144 -4.83 0.04 -10.32
CA LEU A 144 -5.11 -1.39 -10.05
C LEU A 144 -6.53 -1.84 -10.40
#